data_AF-A0A7C4TVQ4-F1
#
_entry.id   AF-A0A7C4TVQ4-F1
#
_cell.length_a   1.000
_cell.length_b   1.000
_cell.length_c   1.000
_cell.angle_alpha   90.00
_cell.angle_beta   90.00
_cell.angle_gamma   90.00
#
_symmetry.space_group_name_H-M   'P 1'
#
loop_
_entity.id
_entity.type
_entity.pdbx_description
1 polymer ?
#
loop_
_entity_poly.entity_id
_entity_poly.type
_entity_poly.pdbx_seq_one_letter_code
_entity_poly.pdbx_strand_id
1 'polypeptide(L)'
;MAKKWRNLSTEEIYERLTILDGKCSALLELSAIILTIGTIPITSGKFSGLPFVLSLIITVTFLLVSILSLTVIWVEWEPTIKTLNWRTIAYRISVILSGAGLFLIAILIFAVSLM
;
A
#
# COMPACT_ATOMS: atom_id res chain seq x y z
N MET A 1 -13.69 19.67 0.83
CA MET A 1 -12.29 19.73 0.32
C MET A 1 -12.16 20.01 -1.19
N ALA A 2 -13.17 20.51 -1.90
CA ALA A 2 -13.17 20.59 -3.38
C ALA A 2 -12.67 21.91 -4.01
N LYS A 3 -12.22 22.91 -3.22
CA LYS A 3 -11.90 24.26 -3.74
C LYS A 3 -10.42 24.48 -4.12
N LYS A 4 -9.49 23.58 -3.75
CA LYS A 4 -8.03 23.83 -3.84
C LYS A 4 -7.40 23.55 -5.21
N TRP A 5 -8.14 22.96 -6.16
CA TRP A 5 -7.57 22.41 -7.40
C TRP A 5 -7.87 23.22 -8.67
N ARG A 6 -8.52 24.38 -8.56
CA ARG A 6 -9.09 25.07 -9.73
C ARG A 6 -8.07 25.82 -10.61
N ASN A 7 -6.89 26.14 -10.09
CA ASN A 7 -5.86 26.94 -10.78
C ASN A 7 -4.43 26.38 -10.59
N LEU A 8 -4.23 25.06 -10.72
CA LEU A 8 -2.85 24.53 -10.76
C LEU A 8 -2.31 24.60 -12.18
N SER A 9 -1.07 25.07 -12.31
CA SER A 9 -0.36 25.01 -13.59
C SER A 9 -0.05 23.56 -13.96
N THR A 10 0.14 23.29 -15.25
CA THR A 10 0.50 21.94 -15.73
C THR A 10 1.80 21.44 -15.09
N GLU A 11 2.77 22.34 -14.85
CA GLU A 11 4.03 22.05 -14.18
C GLU A 11 3.83 21.56 -12.74
N GLU A 12 2.98 22.24 -11.96
CA GLU A 12 2.64 21.83 -10.59
C GLU A 12 1.88 20.49 -10.53
N ILE A 13 1.09 20.18 -11.56
CA ILE A 13 0.41 18.88 -11.68
C ILE A 13 1.45 17.77 -11.90
N TYR A 14 2.41 18.00 -12.80
CA TYR A 14 3.51 17.06 -13.06
C TYR A 14 4.36 16.83 -11.82
N GLU A 15 4.80 17.88 -11.13
CA GLU A 15 5.61 17.75 -9.92
C GLU A 15 4.90 16.90 -8.85
N ARG A 16 3.60 17.15 -8.64
CA ARG A 16 2.79 16.37 -7.69
C ARG A 16 2.60 14.92 -8.11
N LEU A 17 2.45 14.64 -9.40
CA LEU A 17 2.38 13.28 -9.91
C LEU A 17 3.71 12.55 -9.67
N THR A 18 4.85 13.18 -9.96
CA THR A 18 6.17 12.61 -9.70
C THR A 18 6.40 12.30 -8.22
N ILE A 19 6.00 13.21 -7.31
CA ILE A 19 6.07 12.95 -5.86
C ILE A 19 5.19 11.74 -5.48
N LEU A 20 4.02 11.62 -6.08
CA LEU A 20 3.09 10.54 -5.79
C LEU A 20 3.62 9.19 -6.28
N ASP A 21 4.23 9.17 -7.47
CA ASP A 21 4.86 7.98 -8.05
C ASP A 21 6.03 7.50 -7.16
N GLY A 22 6.86 8.43 -6.66
CA GLY A 22 7.92 8.09 -5.70
C GLY A 22 7.38 7.50 -4.39
N LYS A 23 6.28 8.04 -3.85
CA LYS A 23 5.63 7.51 -2.64
C LYS A 23 4.99 6.13 -2.86
N CYS A 24 4.37 5.91 -4.01
CA CYS A 24 3.84 4.61 -4.39
C CYS A 24 4.95 3.58 -4.61
N SER A 25 6.10 3.99 -5.15
CA SER A 25 7.27 3.11 -5.29
C SER A 25 7.78 2.64 -3.93
N ALA A 26 7.92 3.57 -2.97
CA ALA A 26 8.32 3.22 -1.61
C ALA A 26 7.30 2.28 -0.92
N LEU A 27 6.00 2.50 -1.13
CA LEU A 27 4.96 1.59 -0.63
C LEU A 27 5.05 0.20 -1.28
N LEU A 28 5.43 0.11 -2.56
CA LEU A 28 5.63 -1.15 -3.26
C LEU A 28 6.80 -1.94 -2.65
N GLU A 29 7.93 -1.28 -2.41
CA GLU A 29 9.11 -1.90 -1.78
C GLU A 29 8.79 -2.41 -0.38
N LEU A 30 8.12 -1.60 0.44
CA LEU A 30 7.66 -2.00 1.76
C LEU A 30 6.73 -3.22 1.68
N SER A 31 5.79 -3.21 0.74
CA SER A 31 4.84 -4.31 0.55
C SER A 31 5.54 -5.60 0.13
N ALA A 32 6.56 -5.52 -0.73
CA ALA A 32 7.36 -6.68 -1.14
C ALA A 32 8.10 -7.34 0.03
N ILE A 33 8.70 -6.53 0.90
CA ILE A 33 9.37 -7.01 2.13
C ILE A 33 8.35 -7.71 3.03
N ILE A 34 7.21 -7.08 3.29
CA ILE A 34 6.19 -7.63 4.19
C ILE A 34 5.54 -8.89 3.61
N LEU A 35 5.26 -8.92 2.31
CA LEU A 35 4.76 -10.11 1.62
C LEU A 35 5.74 -11.28 1.79
N THR A 36 7.05 -11.03 1.67
CA THR A 36 8.07 -12.06 1.89
C THR A 36 8.01 -12.59 3.33
N ILE A 37 7.92 -11.69 4.31
CA ILE A 37 7.82 -12.07 5.74
C ILE A 37 6.51 -12.82 6.04
N GLY A 38 5.39 -12.45 5.40
CA GLY A 38 4.08 -13.07 5.61
C GLY A 38 3.91 -14.40 4.89
N THR A 39 4.53 -14.58 3.71
CA THR A 39 4.39 -15.79 2.89
C THR A 39 5.29 -16.94 3.33
N ILE A 40 6.53 -16.67 3.74
CA ILE A 40 7.48 -17.72 4.18
C ILE A 40 6.93 -18.56 5.35
N PRO A 41 6.34 -17.99 6.42
CA PRO A 41 5.76 -18.76 7.51
C PRO A 41 4.53 -19.58 7.10
N ILE A 42 3.73 -19.06 6.16
CA ILE A 42 2.55 -19.75 5.60
C ILE A 42 3.00 -20.98 4.80
N THR A 43 3.97 -20.82 3.90
CA THR A 43 4.44 -21.91 3.02
C THR A 43 5.28 -22.94 3.76
N SER A 44 5.99 -22.55 4.82
CA SER A 44 6.77 -23.47 5.65
C SER A 44 5.94 -24.28 6.66
N GLY A 45 4.63 -24.03 6.77
CA GLY A 45 3.75 -24.74 7.71
C GLY A 45 4.07 -24.47 9.18
N LYS A 46 4.86 -23.42 9.48
CA LYS A 46 5.29 -23.09 10.85
C LYS A 46 4.17 -22.50 11.71
N PHE A 47 3.13 -21.94 11.10
CA PHE A 47 1.99 -21.37 11.82
C PHE A 47 0.77 -22.27 11.74
N SER A 48 0.08 -22.43 12.88
CA SER A 48 -1.23 -23.06 12.99
C SER A 48 -2.17 -22.17 13.81
N GLY A 49 -3.48 -22.23 13.55
CA GLY A 49 -4.47 -21.44 14.29
C GLY A 49 -4.41 -19.92 14.02
N LEU A 50 -4.46 -19.11 15.08
CA LEU A 50 -4.58 -17.65 15.00
C LEU A 50 -3.39 -16.97 14.25
N PRO A 51 -2.11 -17.32 14.50
CA PRO A 51 -0.98 -16.78 13.73
C PRO A 51 -1.06 -17.03 12.22
N PHE A 52 -1.60 -18.18 11.80
CA PHE A 52 -1.77 -18.51 10.39
C PHE A 52 -2.78 -17.57 9.72
N VAL A 53 -3.95 -17.39 10.36
CA VAL A 53 -5.01 -16.50 9.85
C VAL A 53 -4.52 -15.06 9.78
N LEU A 54 -3.81 -14.58 10.81
CA LEU A 54 -3.23 -13.23 10.81
C LEU A 54 -2.20 -13.05 9.68
N SER A 55 -1.29 -14.02 9.49
CA SER A 55 -0.29 -13.99 8.41
C SER A 55 -0.96 -13.93 7.03
N LEU A 56 -2.06 -14.65 6.84
CA LEU A 56 -2.81 -14.66 5.59
C LEU A 56 -3.49 -13.31 5.33
N ILE A 57 -4.14 -12.72 6.34
CA ILE A 57 -4.76 -11.39 6.23
C ILE A 57 -3.71 -10.32 5.90
N ILE A 58 -2.55 -10.35 6.57
CA ILE A 58 -1.43 -9.45 6.29
C ILE A 58 -0.99 -9.61 4.83
N THR A 59 -0.77 -10.84 4.38
CA THR A 59 -0.34 -11.14 3.00
C THR A 59 -1.33 -10.57 1.98
N VAL A 60 -2.63 -10.84 2.14
CA VAL A 60 -3.67 -10.30 1.24
C VAL A 60 -3.70 -8.77 1.27
N THR A 61 -3.57 -8.17 2.44
CA THR A 61 -3.59 -6.70 2.61
C THR A 61 -2.44 -6.05 1.83
N PHE A 62 -1.21 -6.55 1.98
CA PHE A 62 -0.05 -5.98 1.28
C PHE A 62 0.00 -6.35 -0.21
N LEU A 63 -0.65 -7.44 -0.61
CA LEU A 63 -0.88 -7.73 -2.03
C LEU A 63 -1.79 -6.66 -2.67
N LEU A 64 -2.89 -6.31 -2.00
CA LEU A 64 -3.79 -5.24 -2.46
C LEU A 64 -3.08 -3.89 -2.51
N VAL A 65 -2.29 -3.54 -1.49
CA VAL A 65 -1.47 -2.31 -1.49
C VAL A 65 -0.51 -2.29 -2.68
N SER A 66 0.12 -3.43 -2.99
CA SER A 66 1.03 -3.55 -4.14
C SER A 66 0.31 -3.32 -5.46
N ILE A 67 -0.86 -3.93 -5.65
CA ILE A 67 -1.69 -3.77 -6.86
C ILE A 67 -2.15 -2.31 -7.02
N LEU A 68 -2.63 -1.68 -5.95
CA LEU A 68 -3.04 -0.27 -6.00
C LEU A 68 -1.85 0.64 -6.34
N SER A 69 -0.69 0.39 -5.74
CA SER A 69 0.53 1.18 -6.01
C SER A 69 1.03 1.00 -7.44
N LEU A 70 1.00 -0.24 -7.97
CA LEU A 70 1.28 -0.51 -9.38
C LEU A 70 0.29 0.19 -10.31
N THR A 71 -1.00 0.21 -9.98
CA THR A 71 -2.02 0.89 -10.80
C THR A 71 -1.75 2.40 -10.90
N VAL A 72 -1.19 3.00 -9.84
CA VAL A 72 -0.81 4.43 -9.86
C VAL A 72 0.41 4.67 -10.74
N ILE A 73 1.44 3.83 -10.64
CA ILE A 73 2.74 4.03 -11.33
C ILE A 73 2.69 3.56 -12.78
N TRP A 74 2.13 2.38 -13.05
CA TRP A 74 2.24 1.69 -14.33
C TRP A 74 1.33 2.27 -15.41
N VAL A 75 0.12 2.70 -15.02
CA VAL A 75 -0.83 3.22 -15.99
C VAL A 75 -0.35 4.61 -16.43
N GLU A 76 -0.12 4.78 -17.73
CA GLU A 76 0.11 6.09 -18.34
C GLU A 76 -1.21 6.85 -18.33
N TRP A 77 -1.27 7.93 -17.54
CA TRP A 77 -2.45 8.78 -17.48
C TRP A 77 -2.12 10.15 -18.07
N GLU A 78 -3.09 10.74 -18.75
CA GLU A 78 -3.00 12.16 -19.11
C GLU A 78 -2.90 13.03 -17.85
N PRO A 79 -2.06 14.09 -17.84
CA PRO A 79 -1.80 14.96 -16.70
C PRO A 79 -2.98 15.92 -16.45
N THR A 80 -4.13 15.36 -16.08
CA THR A 80 -5.35 16.11 -15.79
C THR A 80 -5.61 16.17 -14.28
N ILE A 81 -6.37 17.17 -13.84
CA ILE A 81 -6.80 17.31 -12.43
C ILE A 81 -7.61 16.07 -11.97
N LYS A 82 -8.36 15.43 -12.88
CA LYS A 82 -9.10 14.20 -12.58
C LYS A 82 -8.15 13.05 -12.25
N THR A 83 -7.11 12.85 -13.07
CA THR A 83 -6.04 11.86 -12.83
C THR A 83 -5.37 12.09 -11.49
N LEU A 84 -4.96 13.33 -11.19
CA LEU A 84 -4.28 13.66 -9.94
C LEU A 84 -5.14 13.34 -8.72
N ASN A 85 -6.43 13.65 -8.76
CA ASN A 85 -7.37 13.31 -7.68
C ASN A 85 -7.52 11.80 -7.52
N TRP A 86 -7.69 11.05 -8.62
CA TRP A 86 -7.81 9.59 -8.57
C TRP A 86 -6.56 8.92 -8.00
N ARG A 87 -5.37 9.26 -8.52
CA ARG A 87 -4.11 8.72 -8.00
C ARG A 87 -3.92 9.09 -6.53
N THR A 88 -4.28 10.31 -6.12
CA THR A 88 -4.20 10.74 -4.70
C THR A 88 -5.12 9.92 -3.80
N ILE A 89 -6.34 9.59 -4.26
CA ILE A 89 -7.27 8.74 -3.52
C ILE A 89 -6.72 7.31 -3.41
N ALA A 90 -6.23 6.74 -4.50
CA ALA A 90 -5.63 5.41 -4.50
C ALA A 90 -4.42 5.32 -3.54
N TYR A 91 -3.55 6.33 -3.56
CA TYR A 91 -2.45 6.44 -2.59
C TYR A 91 -2.95 6.52 -1.15
N ARG A 92 -3.96 7.34 -0.85
CA ARG A 92 -4.51 7.46 0.52
C ARG A 92 -5.07 6.13 1.02
N ILE A 93 -5.80 5.40 0.17
CA ILE A 93 -6.32 4.07 0.50
C ILE A 93 -5.15 3.12 0.79
N SER A 94 -4.11 3.14 -0.05
CA SER A 94 -2.91 2.32 0.11
C SER A 94 -2.19 2.59 1.44
N VAL A 95 -2.10 3.86 1.86
CA VAL A 95 -1.52 4.25 3.16
C VAL A 95 -2.37 3.73 4.32
N ILE A 96 -3.70 3.85 4.26
CA ILE A 96 -4.59 3.36 5.33
C ILE A 96 -4.49 1.84 5.46
N LEU A 97 -4.52 1.11 4.34
CA LEU A 97 -4.37 -0.34 4.32
C LEU A 97 -3.00 -0.77 4.85
N SER A 98 -1.93 -0.06 4.47
CA SER A 98 -0.58 -0.33 4.99
C SER A 98 -0.53 -0.14 6.50
N GLY A 99 -1.14 0.94 7.02
CA GLY A 99 -1.22 1.19 8.46
C GLY A 99 -1.96 0.07 9.21
N ALA A 100 -3.11 -0.36 8.69
CA ALA A 100 -3.87 -1.48 9.26
C ALA A 100 -3.08 -2.80 9.20
N GLY A 101 -2.40 -3.07 8.08
CA GLY A 101 -1.55 -4.24 7.91
C GLY A 101 -0.36 -4.26 8.87
N LEU A 102 0.32 -3.14 9.06
CA LEU A 102 1.42 -3.00 10.04
C LEU A 102 0.93 -3.23 11.48
N PHE A 103 -0.27 -2.74 11.81
CA PHE A 103 -0.87 -3.00 13.11
C PHE A 103 -1.15 -4.49 13.33
N LEU A 104 -1.66 -5.19 12.31
CA LEU A 104 -1.85 -6.65 12.37
C LEU A 104 -0.53 -7.41 12.50
N ILE A 105 0.55 -6.94 11.87
CA ILE A 105 1.89 -7.52 12.06
C ILE A 105 2.34 -7.39 13.52
N ALA A 106 2.11 -6.23 14.15
CA ALA A 106 2.43 -6.06 15.58
C ALA A 106 1.64 -7.04 16.46
N ILE A 107 0.35 -7.25 16.16
CA ILE A 107 -0.48 -8.26 16.84
C ILE A 107 0.07 -9.67 16.61
N LEU A 108 0.46 -10.00 15.38
CA LEU A 108 1.04 -11.31 15.05
C LEU A 108 2.33 -11.56 15.84
N ILE A 109 3.24 -10.59 15.87
CA ILE A 109 4.50 -10.70 16.63
C ILE A 109 4.21 -10.93 18.12
N PHE A 110 3.26 -10.18 18.69
CA PHE A 110 2.86 -10.34 20.08
C PHE A 110 2.25 -11.73 20.34
N ALA A 111 1.33 -12.18 19.48
CA ALA A 111 0.67 -13.48 19.60
C ALA A 111 1.67 -14.65 19.51
N VAL A 112 2.66 -14.56 18.62
CA VAL A 112 3.73 -15.58 18.50
C VAL A 112 4.67 -15.55 19.69
N SER A 113 4.95 -14.38 20.29
CA SER A 113 5.87 -14.25 21.43
C SER A 113 5.29 -14.77 22.76
N LEU A 114 3.97 -14.97 22.82
CA LEU A 114 3.24 -15.48 23.99
C LEU A 114 3.03 -17.00 23.98
N MET A 115 3.35 -17.66 22.86
CA MET A 115 3.26 -19.12 22.69
C MET A 115 4.62 -19.77 22.94
#